data_AF-A0A6L9YJU0-F1
#
_entry.id   AF-A0A6L9YJU0-F1
#
_cell.length_a   1.000
_cell.length_b   1.000
_cell.length_c   1.000
_cell.angle_alpha   90.00
_cell.angle_beta   90.00
_cell.angle_gamma   90.00
#
_symmetry.space_group_name_H-M   'P 1'
#
loop_
_entity.id
_entity.type
_entity.pdbx_description
1 polymer ?
#
loop_
_entity_poly.entity_id
_entity_poly.type
_entity_poly.pdbx_seq_one_letter_code
_entity_poly.pdbx_strand_id
1 'polypeptide(L)'
;MDRIQGLAPLDFSVKKGDVYTETTARQMAAGALKNSRAMVSIAVTGHAGPVDKDELEDLGVVNAAVSIRTTSESQDSDIQEQPIVFNTRHRRMALCDGDGLPMTEVVCQQYRSEAEADPNGYVSAPILSMTRKLIRQNVVIDALELATQHLQNFVCTSDGDNVTCKTLDSMCQEPYDGRYIRYGEPTWVIEEHSERCRVGMVKRRRKR
;
A
#
# COMPACT_ATOMS: atom_id res chain seq x y z
N MET A 1 -8.67 -6.40 44.64
CA MET A 1 -8.50 -5.17 43.82
C MET A 1 -7.58 -5.56 42.68
N ASP A 2 -8.19 -6.12 41.63
CA ASP A 2 -7.50 -6.75 40.52
C ASP A 2 -6.94 -5.70 39.56
N ARG A 3 -5.62 -5.79 39.31
CA ARG A 3 -4.94 -5.01 38.27
C ARG A 3 -5.25 -5.65 36.92
N ILE A 4 -5.98 -4.92 36.06
CA ILE A 4 -6.06 -5.24 34.64
C ILE A 4 -4.70 -4.89 34.01
N GLN A 5 -3.87 -5.90 33.82
CA GLN A 5 -2.81 -5.89 32.83
C GLN A 5 -3.44 -6.08 31.44
N GLY A 6 -2.99 -5.31 30.46
CA GLY A 6 -3.23 -5.63 29.05
C GLY A 6 -3.99 -4.56 28.29
N LEU A 7 -3.24 -3.59 27.77
CA LEU A 7 -3.53 -2.93 26.50
C LEU A 7 -2.16 -2.54 25.93
N ALA A 8 -1.60 -3.43 25.11
CA ALA A 8 -0.50 -3.05 24.25
C ALA A 8 -0.99 -1.88 23.37
N PRO A 9 -0.30 -0.74 23.32
CA PRO A 9 -0.69 0.33 22.43
C PRO A 9 -0.60 -0.18 20.99
N LEU A 10 -1.69 -0.05 20.24
CA LEU A 10 -1.70 -0.22 18.79
C LEU A 10 -0.80 0.88 18.21
N ASP A 11 0.45 0.54 17.94
CA ASP A 11 1.47 1.45 17.43
C ASP A 11 1.21 1.71 15.93
N PHE A 12 0.26 2.62 15.65
CA PHE A 12 -0.03 3.15 14.31
C PHE A 12 0.96 4.26 13.89
N SER A 13 2.02 4.49 14.66
CA SER A 13 2.92 5.62 14.43
C SER A 13 4.05 5.27 13.47
N VAL A 14 4.15 6.01 12.38
CA VAL A 14 5.35 6.03 11.53
C VAL A 14 6.51 6.56 12.38
N LYS A 15 7.51 5.72 12.67
CA LYS A 15 8.63 6.04 13.58
C LYS A 15 9.72 6.93 12.96
N LYS A 16 9.45 7.62 11.85
CA LYS A 16 10.43 8.46 11.13
C LYS A 16 9.94 9.91 11.01
N GLY A 17 10.90 10.84 11.02
CA GLY A 17 10.65 12.28 10.87
C GLY A 17 10.12 12.67 9.48
N ASP A 18 10.34 11.85 8.46
CA ASP A 18 9.75 11.99 7.13
C ASP A 18 8.70 10.89 6.87
N VAL A 19 7.49 11.32 6.54
CA VAL A 19 6.33 10.47 6.24
C VAL A 19 6.23 10.10 4.76
N TYR A 20 7.02 10.72 3.88
CA TYR A 20 6.97 10.55 2.44
C TYR A 20 7.99 9.53 1.91
N THR A 21 8.38 8.56 2.75
CA THR A 21 9.40 7.55 2.43
C THR A 21 8.83 6.21 1.92
N GLU A 22 9.68 5.41 1.29
CA GLU A 22 9.38 4.00 0.96
C GLU A 22 8.97 3.19 2.21
N THR A 23 9.72 3.32 3.30
CA THR A 23 9.43 2.59 4.55
C THR A 23 8.02 2.91 5.04
N THR A 24 7.63 4.19 5.00
CA THR A 24 6.29 4.64 5.39
C THR A 24 5.23 4.05 4.48
N ALA A 25 5.41 4.08 3.15
CA ALA A 25 4.46 3.49 2.21
C ALA A 25 4.24 1.99 2.50
N ARG A 26 5.32 1.23 2.69
CA ARG A 26 5.24 -0.21 3.01
C ARG A 26 4.53 -0.48 4.33
N GLN A 27 4.88 0.27 5.38
CA GLN A 27 4.24 0.13 6.69
C GLN A 27 2.76 0.52 6.66
N MET A 28 2.39 1.56 5.91
CA MET A 28 0.98 1.95 5.72
C MET A 28 0.19 0.87 5.00
N ALA A 29 0.72 0.28 3.93
CA ALA A 29 0.05 -0.80 3.21
C ALA A 29 -0.11 -2.04 4.11
N ALA A 30 0.98 -2.53 4.69
CA ALA A 30 0.94 -3.68 5.60
C ALA A 30 0.04 -3.42 6.82
N GLY A 31 0.08 -2.22 7.39
CA GLY A 31 -0.74 -1.81 8.53
C GLY A 31 -2.23 -1.73 8.20
N ALA A 32 -2.58 -1.17 7.03
CA ALA A 32 -3.97 -1.15 6.54
C ALA A 32 -4.49 -2.57 6.33
N LEU A 33 -3.64 -3.44 5.76
CA LEU A 33 -3.98 -4.84 5.55
C LEU A 33 -4.09 -5.61 6.87
N LYS A 34 -3.24 -5.35 7.86
CA LYS A 34 -3.29 -6.00 9.18
C LYS A 34 -4.55 -5.67 9.98
N ASN A 35 -5.12 -4.49 9.76
CA ASN A 35 -6.28 -3.99 10.50
C ASN A 35 -7.58 -4.01 9.70
N SER A 36 -7.60 -4.71 8.56
CA SER A 36 -8.79 -4.88 7.74
C SER A 36 -8.90 -6.31 7.24
N ARG A 37 -10.13 -6.77 6.99
CA ARG A 37 -10.40 -8.09 6.41
C ARG A 37 -10.07 -8.17 4.91
N ALA A 38 -9.36 -7.18 4.36
CA ALA A 38 -8.99 -7.15 2.94
C ALA A 38 -7.90 -8.18 2.60
N MET A 39 -7.84 -8.59 1.34
CA MET A 39 -6.78 -9.46 0.81
C MET A 39 -5.61 -8.67 0.20
N VAL A 40 -5.91 -7.46 -0.26
CA VAL A 40 -4.96 -6.55 -0.90
C VAL A 40 -5.15 -5.17 -0.30
N SER A 41 -4.06 -4.45 -0.09
CA SER A 41 -4.09 -3.04 0.27
C SER A 41 -3.12 -2.25 -0.60
N ILE A 42 -3.42 -0.98 -0.78
CA ILE A 42 -2.56 -0.02 -1.47
C ILE A 42 -2.39 1.16 -0.54
N ALA A 43 -1.17 1.63 -0.39
CA ALA A 43 -0.86 2.87 0.31
C ALA A 43 0.03 3.75 -0.55
N VAL A 44 -0.17 5.06 -0.40
CA VAL A 44 0.50 6.10 -1.19
C VAL A 44 0.88 7.22 -0.23
N THR A 45 2.11 7.70 -0.34
CA THR A 45 2.62 8.85 0.43
C THR A 45 3.58 9.65 -0.43
N GLY A 46 3.45 10.98 -0.46
CA GLY A 46 4.34 11.85 -1.25
C GLY A 46 3.92 13.32 -1.30
N HIS A 47 4.69 14.13 -2.02
CA HIS A 47 4.51 15.57 -2.12
C HIS A 47 3.70 15.95 -3.36
N ALA A 48 2.42 16.29 -3.17
CA ALA A 48 1.59 16.84 -4.24
C ALA A 48 1.70 18.37 -4.37
N GLY A 49 2.35 19.05 -3.41
CA GLY A 49 2.44 20.50 -3.32
C GLY A 49 1.44 21.13 -2.31
N PRO A 50 1.75 22.35 -1.80
CA PRO A 50 2.96 23.13 -2.07
C PRO A 50 4.21 22.48 -1.44
N VAL A 51 5.37 22.80 -2.01
CA VAL A 51 6.70 22.43 -1.50
C VAL A 51 7.51 23.71 -1.27
N ASP A 52 8.48 23.65 -0.37
CA ASP A 52 9.36 24.78 -0.08
C ASP A 52 10.27 25.08 -1.28
N LYS A 53 10.69 26.34 -1.41
CA LYS A 53 11.51 26.80 -2.54
C LYS A 53 12.84 26.04 -2.65
N ASP A 54 13.38 25.64 -1.51
CA ASP A 54 14.64 24.89 -1.43
C ASP A 54 14.45 23.38 -1.64
N GLU A 55 13.20 22.91 -1.81
CA GLU A 55 12.81 21.50 -1.95
C GLU A 55 11.96 21.27 -3.22
N LEU A 56 12.21 22.07 -4.28
CA LEU A 56 11.45 21.96 -5.54
C LEU A 56 11.65 20.62 -6.26
N GLU A 57 12.74 19.90 -5.98
CA GLU A 57 12.95 18.53 -6.45
C GLU A 57 11.94 17.52 -5.87
N ASP A 58 11.35 17.79 -4.71
CA ASP A 58 10.42 16.86 -4.07
C ASP A 58 9.02 16.94 -4.66
N LEU A 59 8.71 17.99 -5.42
CA LEU A 59 7.41 18.15 -6.08
C LEU A 59 7.12 16.94 -7.00
N GLY A 60 6.02 16.24 -6.71
CA GLY A 60 5.59 15.09 -7.51
C GLY A 60 6.35 13.79 -7.20
N VAL A 61 7.24 13.79 -6.20
CA VAL A 61 7.86 12.58 -5.67
C VAL A 61 6.87 11.85 -4.77
N VAL A 62 6.55 10.61 -5.15
CA VAL A 62 5.54 9.79 -4.46
C VAL A 62 6.02 8.35 -4.32
N ASN A 63 5.77 7.76 -3.17
CA ASN A 63 5.98 6.35 -2.88
C ASN A 63 4.64 5.64 -2.79
N ALA A 64 4.45 4.59 -3.61
CA ALA A 64 3.31 3.69 -3.54
C ALA A 64 3.76 2.30 -3.11
N ALA A 65 2.96 1.63 -2.29
CA ALA A 65 3.17 0.26 -1.91
C ALA A 65 1.86 -0.53 -1.96
N VAL A 66 1.94 -1.76 -2.43
CA VAL A 66 0.82 -2.71 -2.51
C VAL A 66 1.19 -3.93 -1.70
N SER A 67 0.36 -4.28 -0.73
CA SER A 67 0.54 -5.48 0.09
C SER A 67 -0.54 -6.50 -0.22
N ILE A 68 -0.13 -7.75 -0.36
CA ILE A 68 -1.00 -8.91 -0.54
C ILE A 68 -0.87 -9.84 0.66
N ARG A 69 -2.00 -10.30 1.19
CA ARG A 69 -2.03 -11.24 2.32
C ARG A 69 -1.71 -12.66 1.84
N THR A 70 -0.68 -13.28 2.41
CA THR A 70 -0.17 -14.59 1.97
C THR A 70 0.29 -15.47 3.14
N THR A 71 0.38 -16.78 2.88
CA THR A 71 1.02 -17.80 3.76
C THR A 71 2.46 -18.09 3.39
N SER A 72 2.89 -17.66 2.21
CA SER A 72 4.25 -17.86 1.69
C SER A 72 5.09 -16.62 1.99
N GLU A 73 6.18 -16.78 2.74
CA GLU A 73 7.18 -15.71 2.88
C GLU A 73 7.75 -15.33 1.51
N SER A 74 7.70 -14.04 1.17
CA SER A 74 8.48 -13.50 0.06
C SER A 74 9.87 -13.12 0.55
N GLN A 75 10.88 -13.32 -0.30
CA GLN A 75 12.30 -13.12 0.01
C GLN A 75 12.71 -11.68 0.43
N ASP A 76 11.78 -10.71 0.42
CA ASP A 76 12.01 -9.29 0.74
C ASP A 76 11.35 -8.80 2.05
N SER A 77 11.00 -9.71 2.97
CA SER A 77 10.29 -9.34 4.21
C SER A 77 11.15 -9.43 5.47
N ASP A 78 11.87 -8.35 5.79
CA ASP A 78 12.63 -8.16 7.05
C ASP A 78 11.74 -7.96 8.30
N ILE A 79 10.54 -8.53 8.34
CA ILE A 79 9.61 -8.38 9.47
C ILE A 79 9.32 -9.77 10.04
N GLN A 80 10.14 -10.18 11.02
CA GLN A 80 9.90 -11.40 11.79
C GLN A 80 8.76 -11.21 12.81
N GLU A 81 7.99 -12.30 12.97
CA GLU A 81 6.92 -12.55 13.95
C GLU A 81 5.49 -12.12 13.60
N GLN A 82 4.82 -12.82 12.66
CA GLN A 82 3.37 -13.19 12.68
C GLN A 82 3.10 -14.38 11.71
N PRO A 83 2.04 -15.21 11.91
CA PRO A 83 1.68 -16.29 10.97
C PRO A 83 1.08 -15.80 9.63
N ILE A 84 0.80 -14.50 9.53
CA ILE A 84 0.35 -13.83 8.30
C ILE A 84 1.56 -13.07 7.75
N VAL A 85 2.00 -13.46 6.56
CA VAL A 85 3.09 -12.77 5.86
C VAL A 85 2.48 -11.86 4.80
N PHE A 86 3.01 -10.65 4.66
CA PHE A 86 2.56 -9.71 3.63
C PHE A 86 3.58 -9.70 2.50
N ASN A 87 3.14 -10.06 1.29
CA ASN A 87 3.94 -9.88 0.09
C ASN A 87 3.74 -8.43 -0.39
N THR A 88 4.76 -7.60 -0.20
CA THR A 88 4.67 -6.16 -0.46
C THR A 88 5.55 -5.76 -1.62
N ARG A 89 4.96 -5.12 -2.63
CA ARG A 89 5.68 -4.48 -3.73
C ARG A 89 5.58 -2.97 -3.60
N HIS A 90 6.69 -2.28 -3.86
CA HIS A 90 6.79 -0.82 -3.81
C HIS A 90 7.23 -0.27 -5.16
N ARG A 91 6.85 0.98 -5.41
CA ARG A 91 7.36 1.81 -6.51
C ARG A 91 7.49 3.25 -6.02
N ARG A 92 8.64 3.86 -6.29
CA ARG A 92 8.82 5.32 -6.25
C ARG A 92 8.47 5.89 -7.63
N MET A 93 7.76 7.00 -7.65
CA MET A 93 7.34 7.72 -8.85
C MET A 93 7.82 9.17 -8.75
N ALA A 94 8.43 9.69 -9.80
CA ALA A 94 8.81 11.10 -9.94
C ALA A 94 7.95 11.74 -11.04
N LEU A 95 6.73 12.14 -10.67
CA LEU A 95 5.68 12.51 -11.64
C LEU A 95 5.91 13.84 -12.35
N CYS A 96 6.81 14.66 -11.83
CA CYS A 96 7.25 15.87 -12.50
C CYS A 96 8.50 15.64 -13.37
N ASP A 97 9.11 14.46 -13.30
CA ASP A 97 10.44 14.15 -13.85
C ASP A 97 10.47 12.79 -14.58
N GLY A 98 9.51 12.54 -15.47
CA GLY A 98 9.53 11.42 -16.41
C GLY A 98 8.53 10.29 -16.13
N ASP A 99 8.08 10.11 -14.89
CA ASP A 99 7.05 9.10 -14.58
C ASP A 99 5.62 9.61 -14.84
N GLY A 100 5.44 10.93 -14.96
CA GLY A 100 4.12 11.53 -15.14
C GLY A 100 3.65 11.56 -16.59
N LEU A 101 2.34 11.76 -16.77
CA LEU A 101 1.77 12.10 -18.07
C LEU A 101 2.32 13.46 -18.55
N PRO A 102 2.45 13.68 -19.88
CA PRO A 102 3.08 14.88 -20.42
C PRO A 102 2.51 16.21 -19.90
N MET A 103 1.19 16.28 -19.69
CA MET A 103 0.55 17.49 -19.17
C MET A 103 0.93 17.77 -17.70
N THR A 104 1.15 16.73 -16.90
CA THR A 104 1.61 16.86 -15.51
C THR A 104 2.98 17.52 -15.47
N GLU A 105 3.91 17.04 -16.29
CA GLU A 105 5.28 17.58 -16.36
C GLU A 105 5.30 19.04 -16.80
N VAL A 106 4.52 19.41 -17.82
CA VAL A 106 4.41 20.80 -18.28
C VAL A 106 3.93 21.72 -17.15
N VAL A 107 2.93 21.28 -16.39
CA VAL A 107 2.39 22.08 -15.27
C VAL A 107 3.37 22.11 -14.09
N CYS A 108 4.11 21.02 -13.82
CA CYS A 108 5.18 21.02 -12.82
C CYS A 108 6.32 21.98 -13.19
N GLN A 109 6.71 22.05 -14.46
CA GLN A 109 7.71 22.99 -14.94
C GLN A 109 7.24 24.44 -14.75
N GLN A 110 5.97 24.72 -15.04
CA GLN A 110 5.39 26.03 -14.77
C GLN A 110 5.38 26.35 -13.27
N TYR A 111 5.03 25.39 -12.41
CA TYR A 111 5.11 25.55 -10.96
C TYR A 111 6.53 25.93 -10.52
N ARG A 112 7.54 25.18 -10.96
CA ARG A 112 8.95 25.44 -10.61
C ARG A 112 9.39 26.83 -11.08
N SER A 113 9.03 27.21 -12.30
CA SER A 113 9.35 28.54 -12.85
C SER A 113 8.70 29.68 -12.05
N GLU A 114 7.44 29.53 -11.60
CA GLU A 114 6.78 30.55 -10.76
C GLU A 114 7.44 30.64 -9.37
N ALA A 115 7.73 29.51 -8.74
CA ALA A 115 8.37 29.47 -7.42
C ALA A 115 9.80 30.04 -7.45
N GLU A 116 10.57 29.77 -8.49
CA GLU A 116 11.93 30.32 -8.64
C GLU A 116 11.92 31.85 -8.81
N ALA A 117 10.96 32.37 -9.57
CA ALA A 117 10.82 33.79 -9.86
C ALA A 117 10.34 34.61 -8.65
N ASP A 118 9.60 34.01 -7.72
CA ASP A 118 9.16 34.67 -6.49
C ASP A 118 10.22 34.56 -5.37
N PRO A 119 10.59 35.65 -4.68
CA PRO A 119 11.57 35.61 -3.59
C PRO A 119 11.24 34.62 -2.48
N ASN A 120 9.96 34.35 -2.22
CA ASN A 120 9.47 33.47 -1.16
C ASN A 120 9.00 32.10 -1.69
N GLY A 121 9.14 31.81 -2.99
CA GLY A 121 8.70 30.53 -3.56
C GLY A 121 7.20 30.45 -3.86
N TYR A 122 6.48 31.59 -3.87
CA TYR A 122 5.04 31.55 -4.09
C TYR A 122 4.67 31.23 -5.54
N VAL A 123 3.64 30.39 -5.67
CA VAL A 123 3.07 29.97 -6.95
C VAL A 123 1.64 30.48 -7.04
N SER A 124 1.20 30.85 -8.24
CA SER A 124 -0.17 31.29 -8.47
C SER A 124 -1.18 30.20 -8.09
N ALA A 125 -2.30 30.61 -7.51
CA ALA A 125 -3.35 29.68 -7.08
C ALA A 125 -3.85 28.73 -8.21
N PRO A 126 -4.00 29.18 -9.47
CA PRO A 126 -4.37 28.30 -10.58
C PRO A 126 -3.34 27.20 -10.84
N ILE A 127 -2.04 27.53 -10.85
CA ILE A 127 -0.97 26.57 -11.11
C ILE A 127 -0.80 25.62 -9.95
N LEU A 128 -0.81 26.10 -8.70
CA LEU A 128 -0.79 25.24 -7.52
C LEU A 128 -1.96 24.24 -7.52
N SER A 129 -3.17 24.71 -7.84
CA SER A 129 -4.37 23.85 -7.89
C SER A 129 -4.27 22.80 -8.99
N MET A 130 -3.87 23.20 -10.20
CA MET A 130 -3.74 22.30 -11.35
C MET A 130 -2.65 21.25 -11.12
N THR A 131 -1.47 21.68 -10.66
CA THR A 131 -0.33 20.80 -10.34
C THR A 131 -0.76 19.69 -9.38
N ARG A 132 -1.37 20.08 -8.25
CA ARG A 132 -1.86 19.14 -7.23
C ARG A 132 -2.91 18.17 -7.77
N LYS A 133 -3.78 18.62 -8.66
CA LYS A 133 -4.83 17.79 -9.27
C LYS A 133 -4.22 16.74 -10.20
N LEU A 134 -3.32 17.17 -11.09
CA LEU A 134 -2.70 16.29 -12.07
C LEU A 134 -1.80 15.25 -11.39
N ILE A 135 -0.95 15.67 -10.45
CA ILE A 135 -0.12 14.75 -9.65
C ILE A 135 -1.00 13.67 -9.01
N ARG A 136 -2.05 14.05 -8.26
CA ARG A 136 -2.95 13.08 -7.61
C ARG A 136 -3.63 12.13 -8.60
N GLN A 137 -4.04 12.62 -9.77
CA GLN A 137 -4.64 11.78 -10.80
C GLN A 137 -3.65 10.75 -11.34
N ASN A 138 -2.41 11.16 -11.61
CA ASN A 138 -1.35 10.29 -12.13
C ASN A 138 -0.99 9.22 -11.09
N VAL A 139 -0.80 9.64 -9.83
CA VAL A 139 -0.56 8.73 -8.70
C VAL A 139 -1.63 7.64 -8.61
N VAL A 140 -2.91 7.99 -8.75
CA VAL A 140 -3.99 7.01 -8.66
C VAL A 140 -3.89 5.99 -9.80
N ILE A 141 -3.61 6.44 -11.02
CA ILE A 141 -3.45 5.55 -12.18
C ILE A 141 -2.27 4.59 -11.93
N ASP A 142 -1.10 5.12 -11.61
CA ASP A 142 0.11 4.31 -11.40
C ASP A 142 -0.01 3.35 -10.22
N ALA A 143 -0.66 3.77 -9.13
CA ALA A 143 -0.88 2.91 -7.97
C ALA A 143 -1.83 1.75 -8.28
N LEU A 144 -2.87 1.99 -9.11
CA LEU A 144 -3.78 0.94 -9.57
C LEU A 144 -3.09 -0.02 -10.55
N GLU A 145 -2.25 0.50 -11.45
CA GLU A 145 -1.42 -0.34 -12.33
C GLU A 145 -0.44 -1.20 -11.54
N LEU A 146 0.27 -0.60 -10.57
CA LEU A 146 1.16 -1.32 -9.67
C LEU A 146 0.42 -2.45 -8.94
N ALA A 147 -0.78 -2.18 -8.43
CA ALA A 147 -1.59 -3.18 -7.76
C ALA A 147 -2.04 -4.31 -8.68
N THR A 148 -2.43 -3.96 -9.90
CA THR A 148 -2.86 -4.92 -10.92
C THR A 148 -1.70 -5.84 -11.31
N GLN A 149 -0.53 -5.27 -11.61
CA GLN A 149 0.68 -6.03 -11.92
C GLN A 149 1.12 -6.90 -10.76
N HIS A 150 1.07 -6.37 -9.52
CA HIS A 150 1.45 -7.14 -8.34
C HIS A 150 0.51 -8.32 -8.11
N LEU A 151 -0.80 -8.10 -8.24
CA LEU A 151 -1.79 -9.15 -8.10
C LEU A 151 -1.65 -10.21 -9.21
N GLN A 152 -1.46 -9.79 -10.45
CA GLN A 152 -1.24 -10.70 -11.58
C GLN A 152 0.02 -11.56 -11.37
N ASN A 153 1.15 -10.95 -10.99
CA ASN A 153 2.39 -11.67 -10.74
C ASN A 153 2.29 -12.64 -9.54
N PHE A 154 1.45 -12.30 -8.56
CA PHE A 154 1.25 -13.12 -7.37
C PHE A 154 0.30 -14.31 -7.63
N VAL A 155 -0.77 -14.08 -8.38
CA VAL A 155 -1.88 -15.02 -8.55
C VAL A 155 -1.73 -15.88 -9.81
N CYS A 156 -1.05 -15.38 -10.83
CA CYS A 156 -0.96 -16.01 -12.13
C CYS A 156 0.40 -16.67 -12.39
N THR A 157 0.37 -17.81 -13.06
CA THR A 157 1.53 -18.50 -13.62
C THR A 157 1.42 -18.52 -15.14
N SER A 158 2.50 -18.19 -15.83
CA SER A 158 2.59 -18.26 -17.30
C SER A 158 3.44 -19.47 -17.69
N ASP A 159 2.92 -20.28 -18.61
CA ASP A 159 3.65 -21.35 -19.30
C ASP A 159 3.50 -21.11 -20.82
N GLY A 160 4.42 -20.32 -21.37
CA GLY A 160 4.33 -19.83 -22.75
C GLY A 160 3.10 -18.93 -22.95
N ASP A 161 2.26 -19.27 -23.92
CA ASP A 161 1.05 -18.50 -24.28
C ASP A 161 -0.12 -18.69 -23.31
N ASN A 162 -0.03 -19.65 -22.38
CA ASN A 162 -1.10 -19.93 -21.43
C ASN A 162 -0.85 -19.25 -20.09
N VAL A 163 -1.72 -18.30 -19.73
CA VAL A 163 -1.75 -17.67 -18.41
C VAL A 163 -2.83 -18.34 -17.56
N THR A 164 -2.42 -18.92 -16.44
CA THR A 164 -3.32 -19.54 -15.47
C THR A 164 -3.29 -18.75 -14.18
N CYS A 165 -4.42 -18.14 -13.82
CA CYS A 165 -4.57 -17.38 -12.57
C CYS A 165 -5.31 -18.21 -11.53
N LYS A 166 -4.77 -18.29 -10.32
CA LYS A 166 -5.49 -18.88 -9.19
C LYS A 166 -6.73 -18.03 -8.86
N THR A 167 -7.78 -18.65 -8.34
CA THR A 167 -8.93 -17.90 -7.83
C THR A 167 -8.54 -17.15 -6.55
N LEU A 168 -9.14 -15.97 -6.32
CA LEU A 168 -8.93 -15.18 -5.09
C LEU A 168 -9.32 -15.98 -3.83
N ASP A 169 -10.22 -16.95 -3.95
CA ASP A 169 -10.62 -17.88 -2.86
C ASP A 169 -9.46 -18.75 -2.35
N SER A 170 -8.38 -18.86 -3.14
CA SER A 170 -7.14 -19.53 -2.72
C SER A 170 -6.21 -18.62 -1.91
N MET A 171 -6.51 -17.33 -1.81
CA MET A 171 -5.76 -16.36 -1.02
C MET A 171 -6.22 -16.35 0.45
N CYS A 172 -5.34 -15.88 1.31
CA CYS A 172 -5.58 -15.94 2.74
C CYS A 172 -6.57 -14.88 3.20
N GLN A 173 -7.72 -15.31 3.72
CA GLN A 173 -8.69 -14.43 4.39
C GLN A 173 -8.32 -14.23 5.87
N GLU A 174 -8.79 -13.14 6.48
CA GLU A 174 -8.68 -13.02 7.93
C GLU A 174 -9.62 -14.01 8.60
N PRO A 175 -9.19 -14.72 9.65
CA PRO A 175 -10.14 -15.38 10.51
C PRO A 175 -11.07 -14.34 11.14
N TYR A 176 -12.33 -14.72 11.27
CA TYR A 176 -13.36 -13.94 11.93
C TYR A 176 -12.92 -13.54 13.35
N ASP A 177 -12.92 -12.23 13.62
CA ASP A 177 -12.37 -11.63 14.83
C ASP A 177 -13.41 -11.36 15.92
N GLY A 178 -14.70 -11.64 15.64
CA GLY A 178 -15.80 -11.49 16.58
C GLY A 178 -16.09 -10.06 17.03
N ARG A 179 -15.46 -9.04 16.43
CA ARG A 179 -15.54 -7.65 16.92
C ARG A 179 -16.94 -7.06 16.78
N TYR A 180 -17.77 -7.56 15.87
CA TYR A 180 -19.10 -7.02 15.63
C TYR A 180 -20.27 -7.96 15.94
N ILE A 181 -20.02 -9.07 16.67
CA ILE A 181 -21.09 -9.97 17.18
C ILE A 181 -22.15 -9.17 17.95
N ARG A 182 -21.73 -8.18 18.75
CA ARG A 182 -22.63 -7.34 19.56
C ARG A 182 -23.51 -6.39 18.74
N TYR A 183 -23.22 -6.20 17.45
CA TYR A 183 -23.99 -5.35 16.55
C TYR A 183 -24.89 -6.15 15.60
N GLY A 184 -25.08 -7.45 15.86
CA GLY A 184 -25.99 -8.30 15.08
C GLY A 184 -25.40 -8.77 13.76
N GLU A 185 -24.09 -9.05 13.71
CA GLU A 185 -23.46 -9.68 12.54
C GLU A 185 -24.22 -10.98 12.16
N PRO A 186 -24.59 -11.18 10.89
CA PRO A 186 -25.31 -12.38 10.47
C PRO A 186 -24.46 -13.64 10.68
N THR A 187 -25.09 -14.71 11.21
CA THR A 187 -24.42 -15.98 11.54
C THR A 187 -23.67 -16.60 10.36
N TRP A 188 -24.16 -16.42 9.13
CA TRP A 188 -23.50 -16.94 7.93
C TRP A 188 -22.13 -16.29 7.67
N VAL A 189 -21.96 -14.99 7.98
CA VAL A 189 -20.67 -14.27 7.87
C VAL A 189 -19.67 -14.80 8.88
N ILE A 190 -20.15 -15.16 10.08
CA ILE A 190 -19.34 -15.75 11.14
C ILE A 190 -18.81 -17.11 10.70
N GLU A 191 -19.69 -17.96 10.18
CA GLU A 191 -19.35 -19.32 9.75
C GLU A 191 -18.40 -19.31 8.55
N GLU A 192 -18.66 -18.49 7.53
CA GLU A 192 -17.86 -18.40 6.29
C GLU A 192 -16.43 -17.91 6.54
N HIS A 193 -16.24 -17.00 7.49
CA HIS A 193 -14.91 -16.45 7.81
C HIS A 193 -14.27 -17.05 9.06
N SER A 194 -14.87 -18.07 9.68
CA SER A 194 -14.31 -18.72 10.87
C SER A 194 -13.12 -19.65 10.59
N GLU A 195 -12.93 -20.11 9.35
CA GLU A 195 -11.81 -20.97 8.98
C GLU A 195 -10.50 -20.20 8.91
N ARG A 196 -9.55 -20.55 9.80
CA ARG A 196 -8.17 -20.03 9.73
C ARG A 196 -7.51 -20.50 8.44
N CYS A 197 -6.71 -19.63 7.83
CA CYS A 197 -5.73 -20.02 6.82
C CYS A 197 -5.00 -21.29 7.25
N ARG A 198 -5.17 -22.38 6.49
CA ARG A 198 -4.50 -23.65 6.79
C ARG A 198 -3.02 -23.50 6.49
N VAL A 199 -2.24 -23.17 7.52
CA VAL A 199 -0.78 -23.21 7.48
C VAL A 199 -0.35 -24.62 7.07
N GLY A 200 0.53 -24.70 6.08
CA GLY A 200 0.93 -25.94 5.42
C GLY A 200 1.11 -27.13 6.36
N MET A 201 0.13 -28.04 6.37
CA MET A 201 0.38 -29.41 6.78
C MET A 201 1.25 -30.04 5.70
N VAL A 202 2.58 -29.97 5.88
CA VAL A 202 3.51 -30.88 5.22
C VAL A 202 2.97 -32.27 5.45
N LYS A 203 2.45 -32.92 4.39
CA LYS A 203 2.05 -34.33 4.43
C LYS A 203 3.28 -35.11 4.85
N ARG A 204 3.39 -35.45 6.14
CA ARG A 204 4.34 -36.46 6.61
C ARG A 204 3.99 -37.74 5.86
N ARG A 205 4.75 -38.04 4.80
CA ARG A 205 4.74 -39.34 4.15
C ARG A 205 5.02 -40.36 5.26
N ARG A 206 4.00 -41.12 5.66
CA ARG A 206 4.18 -42.36 6.41
C ARG A 206 5.09 -43.25 5.56
N LYS A 207 6.35 -43.40 5.96
CA LYS A 207 7.18 -44.52 5.49
C LYS A 207 6.46 -45.80 5.93
N ARG A 208 6.11 -46.62 4.93
CA ARG A 208 5.76 -48.02 5.14
C ARG A 208 6.99 -48.79 5.57
#